data_AF-A0A6A4H3H0-F1
#
_entry.id   AF-A0A6A4H3H0-F1
#
_cell.length_a   1.000
_cell.length_b   1.000
_cell.length_c   1.000
_cell.angle_alpha   90.00
_cell.angle_beta   90.00
_cell.angle_gamma   90.00
#
_symmetry.space_group_name_H-M   'P 1'
#
loop_
_entity.id
_entity.type
_entity.pdbx_description
1 polymer ?
#
loop_
_entity_poly.entity_id
_entity_poly.type
_entity_poly.pdbx_seq_one_letter_code
_entity_poly.pdbx_strand_id
1 'polypeptide(L)' 'PTSSFYKLYADLSHPEASILTQLQTGHTGLNHHLHQIGAADSPNCAHCNVPETMEHFLLTCQHYIS' A
#
# COMPACT_ATOMS: atom_id res chain seq x y z
N PRO A 1 -0.70 -7.46 19.69
CA PRO A 1 -0.61 -5.98 19.70
C PRO A 1 0.23 -5.49 20.91
N THR A 2 1.46 -5.03 20.66
CA THR A 2 2.36 -4.55 21.72
C THR A 2 2.01 -3.10 22.09
N SER A 3 2.37 -2.65 23.30
CA SER A 3 2.14 -1.27 23.77
C SER A 3 2.70 -0.20 22.80
N SER A 4 3.75 -0.51 22.04
CA SER A 4 4.33 0.37 21.03
C SER A 4 3.42 0.59 19.82
N PHE A 5 2.59 -0.39 19.46
CA PHE A 5 1.68 -0.29 18.31
C PHE A 5 0.59 0.76 18.57
N TYR A 6 0.05 0.78 19.79
CA TYR A 6 -0.96 1.76 20.17
C TYR A 6 -0.42 3.20 20.22
N LYS A 7 0.84 3.39 20.64
CA LYS A 7 1.47 4.71 20.64
C LYS A 7 1.63 5.26 19.22
N LEU A 8 2.10 4.41 18.31
CA LEU A 8 2.32 4.79 16.91
C LEU A 8 1.03 5.19 16.20
N TYR A 9 -0.10 4.57 16.55
CA TYR A 9 -1.41 4.93 16.01
C TYR A 9 -2.08 6.09 16.76
N ALA A 10 -1.77 6.31 18.04
CA ALA A 10 -2.33 7.39 18.84
C ALA A 10 -1.85 8.79 18.38
N ASP A 11 -0.64 8.85 17.83
CA ASP A 11 -0.05 10.09 17.32
C ASP A 11 -0.45 10.40 15.86
N LEU A 12 -1.19 9.51 15.21
CA LEU A 12 -1.63 9.65 13.82
C LEU A 12 -3.05 10.21 13.74
N SER A 13 -3.30 11.03 12.72
CA SER A 13 -4.66 11.36 12.32
C SER A 13 -5.38 10.12 11.76
N HIS A 14 -6.71 10.13 11.79
CA HIS A 14 -7.52 9.02 11.29
C HIS A 14 -7.18 8.60 9.84
N PRO A 15 -6.93 9.52 8.88
CA PRO A 15 -6.46 9.15 7.54
C PRO A 15 -5.10 8.44 7.55
N GLU A 16 -4.13 8.91 8.32
CA GLU A 16 -2.79 8.33 8.37
C GLU A 16 -2.81 6.92 8.99
N ALA A 17 -3.58 6.73 10.06
CA ALA A 17 -3.80 5.43 10.67
C ALA A 17 -4.46 4.44 9.68
N SER A 18 -5.42 4.91 8.88
CA SER A 18 -6.07 4.11 7.84
C SER A 18 -5.06 3.68 6.77
N ILE A 19 -4.25 4.61 6.27
CA ILE A 19 -3.19 4.31 5.29
C ILE A 19 -2.21 3.29 5.87
N LEU A 20 -1.75 3.51 7.10
CA LEU A 20 -0.81 2.60 7.76
C LEU A 20 -1.40 1.19 7.93
N THR A 21 -2.68 1.08 8.27
CA THR A 21 -3.39 -0.20 8.39
C THR A 21 -3.47 -0.91 7.04
N GLN A 22 -3.81 -0.19 5.98
CA GLN A 22 -3.89 -0.72 4.62
C GLN A 22 -2.52 -1.23 4.16
N LEU A 23 -1.46 -0.48 4.42
CA LEU A 23 -0.09 -0.90 4.14
C LEU A 23 0.26 -2.17 4.95
N GLN A 24 0.06 -2.17 6.27
CA GLN A 24 0.43 -3.33 7.09
C GLN A 24 -0.33 -4.61 6.74
N THR A 25 -1.58 -4.50 6.28
CA THR A 25 -2.42 -5.66 5.96
C THR A 25 -2.37 -6.04 4.48
N GLY A 26 -1.72 -5.24 3.64
CA GLY A 26 -1.70 -5.44 2.19
C GLY A 26 -3.03 -5.14 1.48
N HIS A 27 -4.07 -4.71 2.21
CA HIS A 27 -5.35 -4.24 1.66
C HIS A 27 -5.22 -2.84 1.09
N THR A 28 -4.37 -2.74 0.07
CA THR A 28 -4.01 -1.48 -0.56
C THR A 28 -4.76 -1.30 -1.86
N GLY A 29 -4.95 -0.05 -2.28
CA GLY A 29 -5.50 0.26 -3.61
C GLY A 29 -4.50 0.02 -4.76
N LEU A 30 -3.48 -0.83 -4.56
CA LEU A 30 -2.47 -1.12 -5.57
C LEU A 30 -2.95 -2.23 -6.49
N ASN A 31 -2.60 -2.14 -7.78
CA ASN A 31 -3.11 -3.03 -8.82
C ASN A 31 -2.85 -4.51 -8.53
N HIS A 32 -1.74 -4.86 -7.87
CA HIS A 32 -1.48 -6.24 -7.49
C HIS A 32 -2.57 -6.79 -6.54
N HIS A 33 -2.96 -6.04 -5.51
CA HIS A 33 -4.03 -6.45 -4.60
C HIS A 33 -5.39 -6.40 -5.28
N LEU A 34 -5.68 -5.32 -6.01
CA LEU A 34 -6.95 -5.15 -6.73
C LEU A 34 -7.18 -6.27 -7.75
N HIS A 35 -6.14 -6.71 -8.45
CA HIS A 35 -6.25 -7.83 -9.39
C HIS A 35 -6.56 -9.15 -8.69
N GLN A 36 -5.96 -9.42 -7.53
CA GLN A 36 -6.24 -10.63 -6.75
C GLN A 36 -7.71 -10.73 -6.31
N ILE A 37 -8.35 -9.60 -6.02
CA ILE A 37 -9.77 -9.55 -5.64
C ILE A 37 -10.71 -9.32 -6.84
N GLY A 38 -10.19 -9.28 -8.07
CA GLY A 38 -10.98 -9.08 -9.29
C GLY A 38 -11.48 -7.64 -9.50
N ALA A 39 -10.90 -6.66 -8.80
CA ALA A 39 -11.23 -5.24 -8.92
C ALA A 39 -10.35 -4.47 -9.92
N ALA A 40 -9.28 -5.09 -10.44
CA ALA A 40 -8.44 -4.53 -11.50
C ALA A 40 -8.14 -5.57 -12.59
N ASP A 41 -8.08 -5.11 -13.84
CA ASP A 41 -7.85 -5.97 -15.01
C ASP A 41 -6.43 -6.54 -15.08
N SER A 42 -5.46 -5.86 -14.46
CA SER A 42 -4.04 -6.24 -14.47
C SER A 42 -3.41 -6.01 -13.09
N PRO A 43 -2.47 -6.86 -12.65
CA PRO A 43 -1.73 -6.65 -11.41
C PRO A 43 -0.59 -5.64 -11.56
N ASN A 44 -0.30 -5.17 -12.77
CA ASN A 44 0.91 -4.41 -13.07
C ASN A 44 0.73 -2.90 -12.86
N CYS A 45 1.83 -2.23 -12.52
CA CYS A 45 1.92 -0.78 -12.49
C CYS A 45 1.80 -0.23 -13.91
N ALA A 46 0.98 0.82 -14.08
CA ALA A 46 0.76 1.46 -15.37
C ALA A 46 2.04 2.08 -15.98
N HIS A 47 3.01 2.43 -15.13
CA HIS A 47 4.24 3.11 -15.55
C HIS A 47 5.42 2.15 -15.79
N CYS A 48 5.52 1.09 -14.99
CA CYS A 48 6.66 0.18 -15.01
C CYS A 48 6.35 -1.20 -15.61
N ASN A 49 5.08 -1.53 -15.83
CA ASN A 49 4.60 -2.81 -16.35
C ASN A 49 5.12 -4.05 -15.58
N VAL A 50 5.38 -3.89 -14.28
CA VAL A 50 5.71 -4.96 -13.33
C VAL A 50 4.63 -4.99 -12.24
N PRO A 51 4.45 -6.08 -11.48
CA PRO A 51 3.45 -6.14 -10.42
C PRO A 51 3.52 -4.93 -9.48
N GLU A 52 2.40 -4.22 -9.33
CA GLU A 52 2.30 -3.05 -8.47
C GLU A 52 2.12 -3.48 -7.01
N THR A 53 3.20 -3.95 -6.41
CA THR A 53 3.26 -4.29 -4.99
C THR A 53 3.56 -3.06 -4.16
N MET A 54 3.40 -3.15 -2.83
CA MET A 54 3.81 -2.07 -1.93
C MET A 54 5.31 -1.76 -2.02
N GLU A 55 6.15 -2.78 -2.17
CA GLU A 55 7.59 -2.61 -2.36
C GLU A 55 7.89 -1.84 -3.65
N HIS A 56 7.21 -2.21 -4.75
CA HIS A 56 7.34 -1.48 -5.99
C HIS A 56 6.89 -0.03 -5.82
N PHE A 57 5.69 0.21 -5.29
CA PHE A 57 5.10 1.54 -5.13
C PHE A 57 5.94 2.47 -4.23
N LEU A 58 6.39 1.99 -3.08
CA LEU A 58 7.10 2.81 -2.08
C LEU A 58 8.59 2.99 -2.38
N LEU A 59 9.24 1.99 -2.99
CA LEU A 59 10.71 1.94 -3.05
C LEU A 59 11.28 1.94 -4.47
N THR A 60 10.51 1.53 -5.48
CA THR A 60 11.07 1.20 -6.81
C THR A 60 10.43 1.99 -7.95
N CYS A 61 9.15 2.37 -7.81
CA CYS A 61 8.42 3.01 -8.89
C CYS A 61 8.89 4.45 -9.06
N GLN A 62 9.72 4.67 -10.08
CA GLN A 62 10.31 5.97 -10.41
C GLN A 62 9.28 7.08 -10.55
N HIS A 63 8.04 6.76 -10.93
CA HIS A 63 6.96 7.75 -11.05
C HIS A 63 6.48 8.31 -9.69
N TYR A 64 6.53 7.49 -8.62
CA TYR A 64 6.04 7.87 -7.30
C TYR A 64 7.13 8.29 -6.32
N ILE A 65 8.37 7.82 -6.53
CA ILE A 65 9.51 8.16 -5.66
C ILE A 65 10.30 9.40 -6.13
N SER A 66 10.00 9.95 -7.32
CA SER A 66 10.72 11.10 -7.90
C SER A 66 10.18 12.45 -7.45
#